data_AF-A0A421JWC1-F1
#
_entry.id   AF-A0A421JWC1-F1
#
_cell.length_a   1.000
_cell.length_b   1.000
_cell.length_c   1.000
_cell.angle_alpha   90.00
_cell.angle_beta   90.00
_cell.angle_gamma   90.00
#
_symmetry.space_group_name_H-M   'P 1'
#
loop_
_entity.id
_entity.type
_entity.pdbx_description
1 polymer ?
#
loop_
_entity_poly.entity_id
_entity_poly.type
_entity_poly.pdbx_seq_one_letter_code
_entity_poly.pdbx_strand_id
1 'polypeptide(L)'
;MIQKFTCVPKSDYDVVIISNGTEAQISAKVSQINNHLSNNEIPVNSRVTYLSNFKSLIAHLHTHTADQRFKGKVVFMFFNGLEFVQDIIGDVIDHYSRFMHMSYQKKKLIEEKLENVYFYFDSSISEESVKPADPYDILLYKQFQSYDYHFNTLATIANDIIKKMDFMLGRIRGVYIDDLNLQGDRTVPIQQIHRNYPKVERIDLSSYSMSMRNDMIF
;
A
#
# COMPACT_ATOMS: atom_id res chain seq x y z
N MET A 1 20.06 -23.63 -34.16
CA MET A 1 19.74 -22.93 -32.91
C MET A 1 18.23 -22.81 -32.80
N ILE A 2 17.59 -23.54 -31.89
CA ILE A 2 16.15 -23.43 -31.65
C ILE A 2 15.97 -22.43 -30.51
N GLN A 3 15.49 -21.22 -30.83
CA GLN A 3 14.96 -20.31 -29.81
C GLN A 3 13.72 -20.98 -29.20
N LYS A 4 13.86 -21.49 -27.98
CA LYS A 4 12.71 -21.92 -27.18
C LYS A 4 11.93 -20.66 -26.80
N PHE A 5 10.84 -20.39 -27.53
CA PHE A 5 9.81 -19.47 -27.08
C PHE A 5 9.13 -20.11 -25.87
N THR A 6 9.54 -19.73 -24.67
CA THR A 6 8.77 -20.00 -23.46
C THR A 6 7.50 -19.16 -23.52
N CYS A 7 6.41 -19.75 -23.99
CA CYS A 7 5.08 -19.23 -23.74
C CYS A 7 4.86 -19.20 -22.22
N VAL A 8 5.05 -18.04 -21.60
CA VAL A 8 4.68 -17.82 -20.21
C VAL A 8 3.15 -17.89 -20.17
N PRO A 9 2.55 -18.82 -19.41
CA PRO A 9 1.10 -18.88 -19.28
C PRO A 9 0.57 -17.51 -18.86
N LYS A 10 -0.49 -17.01 -19.50
CA LYS A 10 -1.28 -15.91 -18.93
C LYS A 10 -1.73 -16.41 -17.57
N SER A 11 -1.24 -15.80 -16.50
CA SER A 11 -1.71 -16.15 -15.18
C SER A 11 -3.07 -15.48 -15.02
N ASP A 12 -4.14 -16.28 -14.89
CA ASP A 12 -5.53 -15.82 -14.71
C ASP A 12 -5.74 -15.19 -13.31
N TYR A 13 -4.91 -14.20 -12.97
CA TYR A 13 -5.05 -13.44 -11.73
C TYR A 13 -5.49 -12.02 -12.06
N ASP A 14 -6.64 -11.64 -11.51
CA ASP A 14 -7.10 -10.26 -11.47
C ASP A 14 -6.33 -9.50 -10.38
N VAL A 15 -5.76 -8.36 -10.77
CA VAL A 15 -5.07 -7.44 -9.86
C VAL A 15 -5.83 -6.14 -9.85
N VAL A 16 -6.23 -5.68 -8.68
CA VAL A 16 -6.89 -4.39 -8.49
C VAL A 16 -5.89 -3.46 -7.81
N ILE A 17 -5.59 -2.34 -8.46
CA ILE A 17 -4.71 -1.31 -7.92
C ILE A 17 -5.56 -0.10 -7.54
N ILE A 18 -5.47 0.33 -6.28
CA ILE A 18 -6.14 1.51 -5.75
C ILE A 18 -5.08 2.57 -5.52
N SER A 19 -5.15 3.67 -6.26
CA SER A 19 -4.10 4.68 -6.22
C SER A 19 -4.56 6.04 -6.75
N ASN A 20 -3.97 7.11 -6.23
CA ASN A 20 -4.01 8.46 -6.79
C ASN A 20 -2.82 8.79 -7.72
N GLY A 21 -1.95 7.81 -8.00
CA GLY A 21 -0.85 7.96 -8.95
C GLY A 21 -1.31 7.87 -10.41
N THR A 22 -0.50 8.40 -11.32
CA THR A 22 -0.70 8.16 -12.76
C THR A 22 -0.38 6.71 -13.13
N GLU A 23 -0.97 6.18 -14.20
CA GLU A 23 -0.66 4.81 -14.67
C GLU A 23 0.83 4.60 -14.93
N ALA A 24 1.53 5.63 -15.42
CA ALA A 24 2.98 5.60 -15.63
C ALA A 24 3.76 5.46 -14.31
N GLN A 25 3.40 6.24 -13.27
CA GLN A 25 4.01 6.14 -11.94
C GLN A 25 3.76 4.76 -11.32
N ILE A 26 2.51 4.27 -11.40
CA ILE A 26 2.11 2.96 -10.91
C ILE A 26 2.90 1.85 -11.61
N SER A 27 2.93 1.86 -12.95
CA SER A 27 3.63 0.83 -13.73
C SER A 27 5.14 0.83 -13.45
N ALA A 28 5.76 2.00 -13.36
CA ALA A 28 7.16 2.13 -13.01
C ALA A 28 7.45 1.56 -11.61
N LYS A 29 6.63 1.89 -10.61
CA LYS A 29 6.80 1.40 -9.24
C LYS A 29 6.48 -0.09 -9.08
N VAL A 30 5.42 -0.59 -9.71
CA VAL A 30 5.13 -2.03 -9.75
C VAL A 30 6.29 -2.81 -10.38
N SER A 31 6.87 -2.28 -11.46
CA SER A 31 8.07 -2.88 -12.08
C SER A 31 9.26 -2.87 -11.13
N GLN A 32 9.48 -1.77 -10.39
CA GLN A 32 10.51 -1.71 -9.36
C GLN A 32 10.26 -2.73 -8.24
N ILE A 33 9.05 -2.80 -7.67
CA ILE A 33 8.69 -3.73 -6.59
C ILE A 33 8.86 -5.19 -7.04
N ASN A 34 8.45 -5.53 -8.27
CA ASN A 34 8.61 -6.87 -8.82
C ASN A 34 10.07 -7.24 -9.13
N ASN A 35 10.88 -6.27 -9.53
CA ASN A 35 12.30 -6.51 -9.82
C ASN A 35 13.17 -6.50 -8.55
N HIS A 36 12.76 -5.78 -7.50
CA HIS A 36 13.60 -5.48 -6.33
C HIS A 36 13.12 -6.11 -5.01
N LEU A 37 11.82 -6.34 -4.81
CA LEU A 37 11.26 -6.61 -3.47
C LEU A 37 10.47 -7.93 -3.38
N SER A 38 10.17 -8.59 -4.50
CA SER A 38 9.34 -9.80 -4.45
C SER A 38 9.53 -10.69 -5.66
N ASN A 39 9.53 -12.01 -5.46
CA ASN A 39 9.61 -13.03 -6.51
C ASN A 39 8.38 -12.99 -7.45
N ASN A 40 8.24 -11.95 -8.30
CA ASN A 40 7.11 -11.74 -9.20
C ASN A 40 5.74 -11.77 -8.49
N GLU A 41 5.59 -11.03 -7.40
CA GLU A 41 4.35 -11.07 -6.63
C GLU A 41 3.19 -10.29 -7.26
N ILE A 42 3.44 -9.34 -8.17
CA ILE A 42 2.40 -8.83 -9.05
C ILE A 42 2.71 -9.37 -10.45
N PRO A 43 2.01 -10.41 -10.95
CA PRO A 43 2.36 -11.05 -12.21
C PRO A 43 2.34 -10.03 -13.35
N VAL A 44 3.41 -9.95 -14.13
CA VAL A 44 3.53 -9.07 -15.30
C VAL A 44 2.44 -9.36 -16.35
N ASN A 45 1.95 -10.60 -16.36
CA ASN A 45 0.86 -11.06 -17.23
C ASN A 45 -0.49 -11.19 -16.48
N SER A 46 -0.85 -10.20 -15.68
CA SER A 46 -2.15 -10.13 -14.97
C SER A 46 -3.12 -9.14 -15.62
N ARG A 47 -4.41 -9.31 -15.36
CA ARG A 47 -5.42 -8.30 -15.71
C ARG A 47 -5.44 -7.25 -14.61
N VAL A 48 -4.89 -6.07 -14.89
CA VAL A 48 -4.83 -4.96 -13.94
C VAL A 48 -6.05 -4.06 -14.09
N THR A 49 -6.76 -3.82 -13.00
CA THR A 49 -7.84 -2.83 -12.91
C THR A 49 -7.37 -1.69 -12.03
N TYR A 50 -7.33 -0.47 -12.58
CA TYR A 50 -6.94 0.73 -11.84
C TYR A 50 -8.18 1.42 -11.29
N LEU A 51 -8.16 1.72 -10.00
CA LEU A 51 -9.22 2.41 -9.28
C LEU A 51 -8.63 3.62 -8.54
N SER A 52 -9.36 4.72 -8.52
CA SER A 52 -8.91 5.99 -7.93
C SER A 52 -9.41 6.23 -6.51
N ASN A 53 -10.25 5.35 -5.96
CA ASN A 53 -10.81 5.52 -4.61
C ASN A 53 -11.34 4.18 -4.05
N PHE A 54 -11.60 4.16 -2.75
CA PHE A 54 -12.10 2.99 -2.03
C PHE A 54 -13.54 2.61 -2.43
N LYS A 55 -14.42 3.59 -2.67
CA LYS A 55 -15.80 3.33 -3.13
C LYS A 55 -15.84 2.50 -4.42
N SER A 56 -14.92 2.76 -5.35
CA SER A 56 -14.82 2.00 -6.60
C SER A 56 -14.37 0.57 -6.38
N LEU A 57 -13.54 0.30 -5.35
CA LEU A 57 -13.17 -1.04 -4.95
C LEU A 57 -14.39 -1.81 -4.47
N ILE A 58 -15.19 -1.22 -3.57
CA ILE A 58 -16.41 -1.86 -3.07
C ILE A 58 -17.39 -2.14 -4.21
N ALA A 59 -17.58 -1.20 -5.14
CA ALA A 59 -18.40 -1.42 -6.33
C ALA A 59 -17.87 -2.58 -7.18
N HIS A 60 -16.55 -2.66 -7.39
CA HIS A 60 -15.91 -3.75 -8.12
C HIS A 60 -16.11 -5.11 -7.42
N LEU A 61 -15.94 -5.17 -6.09
CA LEU A 61 -16.18 -6.39 -5.32
C LEU A 61 -17.65 -6.84 -5.41
N HIS A 62 -18.60 -5.91 -5.31
CA HIS A 62 -20.03 -6.21 -5.46
C HIS A 62 -20.40 -6.72 -6.87
N THR A 63 -19.73 -6.26 -7.94
CA THR A 63 -19.98 -6.82 -9.29
C THR A 63 -19.53 -8.27 -9.44
N HIS A 64 -18.62 -8.74 -8.58
CA HIS A 64 -18.14 -10.13 -8.55
C HIS A 64 -18.95 -11.03 -7.58
N THR A 65 -19.86 -10.46 -6.79
CA THR A 65 -20.65 -11.23 -5.81
C THR A 65 -21.99 -11.70 -6.36
N ALA A 66 -22.00 -12.94 -6.86
CA ALA A 66 -23.16 -13.83 -6.76
C ALA A 66 -22.86 -15.04 -5.85
N ASP A 67 -21.63 -15.60 -5.88
CA ASP A 67 -21.18 -16.67 -4.96
C ASP A 67 -19.64 -16.83 -4.89
N GLN A 68 -18.86 -15.93 -5.51
CA GLN A 68 -17.40 -16.06 -5.61
C GLN A 68 -16.72 -14.91 -4.86
N ARG A 69 -16.11 -15.24 -3.70
CA ARG A 69 -15.19 -14.34 -3.02
C ARG A 69 -14.06 -13.97 -3.97
N PHE A 70 -13.71 -12.68 -4.06
CA PHE A 70 -12.60 -12.22 -4.90
C PHE A 70 -11.29 -12.92 -4.49
N LYS A 71 -10.68 -13.65 -5.42
CA LYS A 71 -9.42 -14.40 -5.21
C LYS A 71 -8.19 -13.69 -5.77
N GLY A 72 -8.38 -12.52 -6.38
CA GLY A 72 -7.29 -11.74 -6.97
C GLY A 72 -6.41 -11.04 -5.92
N LYS A 73 -5.54 -10.16 -6.40
CA LYS A 73 -4.65 -9.34 -5.55
C LYS A 73 -5.18 -7.92 -5.49
N VAL A 74 -5.11 -7.30 -4.32
CA VAL A 74 -5.48 -5.90 -4.11
C VAL A 74 -4.25 -5.14 -3.66
N VAL A 75 -3.88 -4.10 -4.39
CA VAL A 75 -2.70 -3.29 -4.11
C VAL A 75 -3.14 -1.86 -3.85
N PHE A 76 -2.95 -1.38 -2.63
CA PHE A 76 -3.15 0.02 -2.28
C PHE A 76 -1.81 0.74 -2.46
N MET A 77 -1.75 1.73 -3.36
CA MET A 77 -0.56 2.53 -3.59
C MET A 77 -0.87 3.98 -3.29
N PHE A 78 -0.31 4.47 -2.19
CA PHE A 78 -0.47 5.85 -1.74
C PHE A 78 0.68 6.69 -2.28
N PHE A 79 0.40 7.52 -3.28
CA PHE A 79 1.33 8.51 -3.81
C PHE A 79 0.89 9.91 -3.38
N ASN A 80 1.72 10.92 -3.63
CA ASN A 80 1.31 12.33 -3.71
C ASN A 80 0.53 12.85 -2.47
N GLY A 81 1.11 12.69 -1.27
CA GLY A 81 0.67 13.42 -0.07
C GLY A 81 -0.46 12.75 0.74
N LEU A 82 -0.88 13.44 1.81
CA LEU A 82 -1.80 12.94 2.85
C LEU A 82 -3.27 12.95 2.45
N GLU A 83 -3.66 13.75 1.44
CA GLU A 83 -5.06 13.93 1.06
C GLU A 83 -5.72 12.60 0.68
N PHE A 84 -5.05 11.81 -0.16
CA PHE A 84 -5.57 10.51 -0.60
C PHE A 84 -5.66 9.50 0.55
N VAL A 85 -4.73 9.54 1.51
CA VAL A 85 -4.80 8.72 2.72
C VAL A 85 -6.05 9.06 3.53
N GLN A 86 -6.33 10.35 3.71
CA GLN A 86 -7.51 10.82 4.44
C GLN A 86 -8.81 10.40 3.76
N ASP A 87 -8.89 10.53 2.43
CA ASP A 87 -10.06 10.09 1.64
C ASP A 87 -10.31 8.60 1.79
N ILE A 88 -9.27 7.77 1.70
CA ILE A 88 -9.38 6.31 1.89
C ILE A 88 -9.84 5.99 3.32
N ILE A 89 -9.26 6.60 4.34
CA ILE A 89 -9.66 6.38 5.74
C ILE A 89 -11.13 6.76 5.96
N GLY A 90 -11.55 7.92 5.44
CA GLY A 90 -12.94 8.39 5.52
C GLY A 90 -13.90 7.39 4.87
N ASP A 91 -13.60 6.98 3.64
CA ASP A 91 -14.42 6.01 2.89
C ASP A 91 -14.51 4.65 3.61
N VAL A 92 -13.41 4.18 4.21
CA VAL A 92 -13.35 2.92 4.96
C VAL A 92 -14.23 3.00 6.22
N ILE A 93 -14.18 4.11 6.96
CA ILE A 93 -14.99 4.31 8.16
C ILE A 93 -16.49 4.38 7.82
N ASP A 94 -16.84 5.10 6.76
CA ASP A 94 -18.21 5.20 6.25
C ASP A 94 -18.73 3.82 5.84
N HIS A 95 -17.91 3.03 5.13
CA HIS A 95 -18.27 1.69 4.71
C HIS A 95 -18.43 0.74 5.92
N TYR A 96 -17.52 0.78 6.89
CA TYR A 96 -17.61 0.00 8.12
C TYR A 96 -18.91 0.30 8.88
N SER A 97 -19.28 1.57 8.99
CA SER A 97 -20.52 2.00 9.67
C SER A 97 -21.76 1.42 8.98
N ARG A 98 -21.80 1.44 7.64
CA ARG A 98 -22.87 0.81 6.85
C ARG A 98 -22.88 -0.70 7.00
N PHE A 99 -21.71 -1.34 6.94
CA PHE A 99 -21.54 -2.78 7.11
C PHE A 99 -22.08 -3.26 8.46
N MET A 100 -21.69 -2.58 9.55
CA MET A 100 -22.18 -2.90 10.90
C MET A 100 -23.69 -2.72 11.00
N HIS A 101 -24.24 -1.61 10.50
CA HIS A 101 -25.69 -1.38 10.51
C HIS A 101 -26.46 -2.48 9.75
N MET A 102 -25.95 -2.92 8.59
CA MET A 102 -26.55 -4.02 7.82
C MET A 102 -26.42 -5.37 8.54
N SER A 103 -25.29 -5.61 9.23
CA SER A 103 -25.08 -6.81 10.05
C SER A 103 -26.09 -6.95 11.17
N TYR A 104 -26.46 -5.84 11.82
CA TYR A 104 -27.48 -5.84 12.86
C TYR A 104 -28.88 -6.14 12.31
N GLN A 105 -29.17 -5.76 11.06
CA GLN A 105 -30.49 -5.91 10.46
C GLN A 105 -30.71 -7.24 9.72
N LYS A 106 -29.64 -7.88 9.18
CA LYS A 106 -29.73 -9.14 8.43
C LYS A 106 -28.85 -10.22 9.05
N LYS A 107 -29.44 -11.37 9.40
CA LYS A 107 -28.77 -12.56 9.98
C LYS A 107 -27.69 -13.23 9.11
N LYS A 108 -27.47 -12.78 7.87
CA LYS A 108 -26.49 -13.37 6.96
C LYS A 108 -25.77 -12.27 6.19
N LEU A 109 -24.68 -11.81 6.77
CA LEU A 109 -23.75 -10.89 6.13
C LEU A 109 -22.67 -11.72 5.43
N ILE A 110 -22.41 -11.43 4.16
CA ILE A 110 -21.27 -11.99 3.46
C ILE A 110 -20.07 -11.12 3.83
N GLU A 111 -19.12 -11.67 4.58
CA GLU A 111 -17.88 -10.96 4.89
C GLU A 111 -17.06 -10.77 3.60
N GLU A 112 -16.84 -9.51 3.23
CA GLU A 112 -15.95 -9.11 2.15
C GLU A 112 -14.49 -9.15 2.63
N LYS A 113 -13.94 -10.36 2.76
CA LYS A 113 -12.55 -10.56 3.17
C LYS A 113 -11.61 -10.55 1.99
N LEU A 114 -10.59 -9.71 2.07
CA LEU A 114 -9.48 -9.63 1.11
C LEU A 114 -8.27 -10.44 1.59
N GLU A 115 -7.84 -11.43 0.81
CA GLU A 115 -6.79 -12.40 1.21
C GLU A 115 -5.39 -12.11 0.64
N ASN A 116 -5.28 -11.30 -0.42
CA ASN A 116 -3.98 -11.00 -1.03
C ASN A 116 -3.80 -9.49 -1.14
N VAL A 117 -3.66 -8.83 0.02
CA VAL A 117 -3.55 -7.37 0.10
C VAL A 117 -2.11 -6.93 0.21
N TYR A 118 -1.76 -5.89 -0.55
CA TYR A 118 -0.47 -5.23 -0.55
C TYR A 118 -0.66 -3.74 -0.31
N PHE A 119 0.22 -3.15 0.48
CA PHE A 119 0.24 -1.71 0.72
C PHE A 119 1.58 -1.13 0.28
N TYR A 120 1.57 -0.03 -0.47
CA TYR A 120 2.74 0.75 -0.84
C TYR A 120 2.58 2.18 -0.35
N PHE A 121 3.54 2.63 0.46
CA PHE A 121 3.60 3.95 1.05
C PHE A 121 4.78 4.73 0.47
N ASP A 122 4.49 5.79 -0.29
CA ASP A 122 5.53 6.66 -0.85
C ASP A 122 6.10 7.63 0.20
N SER A 123 7.38 8.00 0.07
CA SER A 123 8.05 8.93 1.01
C SER A 123 7.38 10.30 1.01
N SER A 124 6.78 10.69 -0.13
CA SER A 124 6.10 11.98 -0.32
C SER A 124 4.92 12.20 0.63
N ILE A 125 4.42 11.14 1.29
CA ILE A 125 3.33 11.24 2.28
C ILE A 125 3.81 11.97 3.55
N SER A 126 5.08 11.81 3.90
CA SER A 126 5.69 12.40 5.10
C SER A 126 6.57 13.62 4.83
N GLU A 127 6.78 13.94 3.55
CA GLU A 127 7.48 15.15 3.11
C GLU A 127 6.46 16.30 3.08
N GLU A 128 6.51 17.21 4.06
CA GLU A 128 5.75 18.47 3.96
C GLU A 128 6.19 19.24 2.72
N SER A 129 5.24 19.83 1.99
CA SER A 129 5.55 20.72 0.88
C SER A 129 6.27 21.96 1.43
N VAL A 130 7.59 21.97 1.36
CA VAL A 130 8.44 23.12 1.70
C VAL A 130 8.26 24.19 0.62
N LYS A 131 7.11 24.85 0.60
CA LYS A 131 7.00 26.21 0.10
C LYS A 131 6.94 27.10 1.34
N PRO A 132 8.09 27.65 1.77
CA PRO A 132 8.06 28.64 2.84
C PRO A 132 7.20 29.80 2.34
N ALA A 133 6.10 30.06 3.03
CA ALA A 133 5.27 31.22 2.76
C ALA A 133 6.03 32.50 3.13
N ASP A 134 7.02 32.39 4.03
CA ASP A 134 7.89 33.46 4.47
C ASP A 134 9.39 33.09 4.27
N PRO A 135 10.23 33.93 3.63
CA PRO A 135 11.67 33.71 3.57
C PRO A 135 12.37 33.54 4.93
N TYR A 136 11.74 33.98 6.05
CA TYR A 136 12.23 33.72 7.41
C TYR A 136 11.85 32.34 7.95
N ASP A 137 10.87 31.64 7.35
CA ASP A 137 10.52 30.27 7.73
C ASP A 137 11.74 29.38 7.59
N ILE A 138 12.56 29.52 6.55
CA ILE A 138 13.75 28.68 6.29
C ILE A 138 14.73 28.67 7.47
N LEU A 139 14.86 29.79 8.20
CA LEU A 139 15.76 29.90 9.35
C LEU A 139 15.16 29.29 10.63
N LEU A 140 13.85 29.41 10.82
CA LEU A 140 13.11 28.74 11.91
C LEU A 140 12.93 27.23 11.65
N TYR A 141 12.72 26.83 10.39
CA TYR A 141 12.50 25.45 9.94
C TYR A 141 13.71 24.57 10.24
N LYS A 142 14.93 25.10 10.05
CA LYS A 142 16.18 24.41 10.40
C LYS A 142 16.40 24.23 11.91
N GLN A 143 15.73 25.02 12.73
CA GLN A 143 15.93 25.04 14.18
C GLN A 143 14.86 24.21 14.93
N PHE A 144 13.72 23.93 14.31
CA PHE A 144 12.58 23.23 14.94
C PHE A 144 12.12 21.95 14.24
N GLN A 145 12.62 21.60 13.05
CA GLN A 145 12.32 20.29 12.46
C GLN A 145 13.30 19.22 12.95
N SER A 146 12.81 18.41 13.87
CA SER A 146 13.30 17.05 14.07
C SER A 146 12.99 16.22 12.81
N TYR A 147 13.90 16.25 11.84
CA TYR A 147 13.91 15.29 10.72
C TYR A 147 13.93 13.82 11.23
N ASP A 148 14.24 13.62 12.50
CA ASP A 148 14.30 12.33 13.21
C ASP A 148 12.99 11.52 13.26
N TYR A 149 11.84 12.06 12.80
CA TYR A 149 10.54 11.38 12.93
C TYR A 149 9.79 11.13 11.62
N HIS A 150 10.33 11.47 10.43
CA HIS A 150 9.59 11.27 9.17
C HIS A 150 9.19 9.80 8.94
N PHE A 151 10.09 8.87 9.25
CA PHE A 151 9.77 7.44 9.19
C PHE A 151 8.66 7.05 10.19
N ASN A 152 8.71 7.58 11.41
CA ASN A 152 7.70 7.30 12.44
C ASN A 152 6.32 7.82 12.04
N THR A 153 6.25 8.98 11.39
CA THR A 153 5.01 9.51 10.83
C THR A 153 4.44 8.57 9.79
N LEU A 154 5.26 8.13 8.82
CA LEU A 154 4.80 7.21 7.78
C LEU A 154 4.39 5.84 8.36
N ALA A 155 5.13 5.31 9.31
CA ALA A 155 4.80 4.07 10.01
C ALA A 155 3.49 4.21 10.81
N THR A 156 3.22 5.37 11.41
CA THR A 156 1.96 5.66 12.10
C THR A 156 0.79 5.71 11.13
N ILE A 157 0.97 6.31 9.96
CA ILE A 157 -0.04 6.35 8.89
C ILE A 157 -0.35 4.93 8.39
N ALA A 158 0.69 4.14 8.11
CA ALA A 158 0.54 2.75 7.71
C ALA A 158 -0.23 1.94 8.76
N ASN A 159 0.11 2.14 10.03
CA ASN A 159 -0.57 1.51 11.17
C ASN A 159 -2.06 1.91 11.22
N ASP A 160 -2.40 3.20 11.07
CA ASP A 160 -3.80 3.64 11.11
C ASP A 160 -4.61 3.07 9.93
N ILE A 161 -4.07 3.10 8.71
CA ILE A 161 -4.76 2.51 7.54
C ILE A 161 -5.04 1.03 7.75
N ILE A 162 -4.04 0.25 8.15
CA ILE A 162 -4.20 -1.19 8.41
C ILE A 162 -5.24 -1.41 9.51
N LYS A 163 -5.21 -0.61 10.58
CA LYS A 163 -6.18 -0.67 11.68
C LYS A 163 -7.61 -0.45 11.21
N LYS A 164 -7.84 0.62 10.42
CA LYS A 164 -9.18 1.00 9.96
C LYS A 164 -9.74 -0.01 8.98
N MET A 165 -8.88 -0.64 8.19
CA MET A 165 -9.26 -1.67 7.23
C MET A 165 -9.34 -3.08 7.82
N ASP A 166 -8.96 -3.31 9.08
CA ASP A 166 -8.79 -4.66 9.65
C ASP A 166 -10.03 -5.57 9.53
N PHE A 167 -11.25 -4.99 9.55
CA PHE A 167 -12.50 -5.74 9.42
C PHE A 167 -12.67 -6.45 8.07
N MET A 168 -12.05 -5.93 7.00
CA MET A 168 -12.10 -6.48 5.64
C MET A 168 -10.80 -7.17 5.22
N LEU A 169 -9.71 -7.02 5.98
CA LEU A 169 -8.42 -7.63 5.68
C LEU A 169 -8.35 -9.05 6.27
N GLY A 170 -8.25 -10.04 5.39
CA GLY A 170 -7.97 -11.44 5.73
C GLY A 170 -6.46 -11.66 5.91
N ARG A 171 -5.69 -11.46 4.83
CA ARG A 171 -4.24 -11.68 4.81
C ARG A 171 -3.53 -10.58 4.03
N ILE A 172 -2.52 -9.99 4.67
CA ILE A 172 -1.72 -8.88 4.14
C ILE A 172 -0.36 -9.43 3.75
N ARG A 173 -0.15 -9.57 2.44
CA ARG A 173 1.03 -10.22 1.85
C ARG A 173 2.30 -9.39 1.94
N GLY A 174 2.17 -8.06 2.02
CA GLY A 174 3.32 -7.18 2.13
C GLY A 174 2.93 -5.73 2.36
N VAL A 175 3.72 -5.06 3.19
CA VAL A 175 3.69 -3.61 3.39
C VAL A 175 5.03 -3.05 2.92
N TYR A 176 5.01 -2.24 1.87
CA TYR A 176 6.18 -1.60 1.28
C TYR A 176 6.21 -0.14 1.72
N ILE A 177 7.35 0.28 2.28
CA ILE A 177 7.57 1.65 2.74
C ILE A 177 8.75 2.22 1.97
N ASP A 178 8.52 3.30 1.22
CA ASP A 178 9.59 4.04 0.56
C ASP A 178 10.28 4.97 1.56
N ASP A 179 11.41 4.49 2.10
CA ASP A 179 12.16 5.14 3.17
C ASP A 179 13.48 5.78 2.71
N LEU A 180 13.73 5.85 1.39
CA LEU A 180 15.00 6.35 0.84
C LEU A 180 15.36 7.76 1.34
N ASN A 181 14.35 8.62 1.47
CA ASN A 181 14.51 10.00 1.92
C ASN A 181 14.10 10.21 3.39
N LEU A 182 13.72 9.15 4.10
CA LEU A 182 13.15 9.25 5.44
C LEU A 182 14.21 9.01 6.51
N GLN A 183 14.33 9.97 7.41
CA GLN A 183 15.18 9.90 8.60
C GLN A 183 14.37 9.41 9.81
N GLY A 184 15.07 8.79 10.78
CA GLY A 184 14.51 8.25 12.02
C GLY A 184 14.82 6.78 12.29
N ASP A 185 14.64 6.33 13.54
CA ASP A 185 14.77 4.92 13.91
C ASP A 185 13.61 4.09 13.35
N ARG A 186 13.96 3.01 12.65
CA ARG A 186 13.03 2.15 11.92
C ARG A 186 12.62 0.93 12.74
N THR A 187 13.44 0.57 13.72
CA THR A 187 13.36 -0.71 14.41
C THR A 187 12.08 -0.83 15.23
N VAL A 188 11.80 0.19 16.05
CA VAL A 188 10.64 0.19 16.95
C VAL A 188 9.31 0.26 16.18
N PRO A 189 9.09 1.17 15.21
CA PRO A 189 7.82 1.22 14.49
C PRO A 189 7.52 -0.04 13.68
N ILE A 190 8.52 -0.64 13.02
CA ILE A 190 8.35 -1.88 12.25
C ILE A 190 7.95 -3.05 13.18
N GLN A 191 8.63 -3.17 14.33
CA GLN A 191 8.28 -4.19 15.32
C GLN A 191 6.85 -4.01 15.86
N GLN A 192 6.41 -2.75 16.05
CA GLN A 192 5.04 -2.47 16.47
C GLN A 192 4.00 -2.91 15.43
N ILE A 193 4.24 -2.65 14.14
CA ILE A 193 3.34 -3.10 13.06
C ILE A 193 3.24 -4.62 13.06
N HIS A 194 4.37 -5.35 13.12
CA HIS A 194 4.36 -6.82 13.18
C HIS A 194 3.63 -7.35 14.41
N ARG A 195 3.82 -6.73 15.58
CA ARG A 195 3.18 -7.15 16.82
C ARG A 195 1.66 -6.91 16.81
N ASN A 196 1.23 -5.77 16.27
CA ASN A 196 -0.18 -5.37 16.26
C ASN A 196 -0.98 -6.07 15.17
N TYR A 197 -0.35 -6.43 14.06
CA TYR A 197 -1.02 -7.00 12.89
C TYR A 197 -0.38 -8.34 12.48
N PRO A 198 -0.72 -9.45 13.15
CA PRO A 198 -0.20 -10.78 12.81
C PRO A 198 -0.61 -11.26 11.42
N LYS A 199 -1.59 -10.60 10.78
CA LYS A 199 -2.00 -10.83 9.38
C LYS A 199 -0.97 -10.30 8.36
N VAL A 200 -0.02 -9.46 8.78
CA VAL A 200 1.06 -8.91 7.94
C VAL A 200 2.19 -9.91 7.87
N GLU A 201 2.43 -10.45 6.68
CA GLU A 201 3.48 -11.45 6.46
C GLU A 201 4.88 -10.84 6.46
N ARG A 202 5.02 -9.65 5.89
CA ARG A 202 6.31 -8.97 5.73
C ARG A 202 6.15 -7.46 5.59
N ILE A 203 7.22 -6.76 5.95
CA ILE A 203 7.38 -5.32 5.78
C ILE A 203 8.72 -5.11 5.07
N ASP A 204 8.67 -4.49 3.91
CA ASP A 204 9.83 -4.29 3.04
C ASP A 204 10.12 -2.78 2.94
N LEU A 205 11.38 -2.39 3.15
CA LEU A 205 11.83 -1.00 3.01
C LEU A 205 12.65 -0.83 1.73
N SER A 206 12.48 0.30 1.04
CA SER A 206 13.27 0.64 -0.14
C SER A 206 14.79 0.64 0.14
N SER A 207 15.23 1.14 1.29
CA SER A 207 16.65 1.29 1.64
C SER A 207 17.38 -0.06 1.81
N TYR A 208 16.73 -1.08 2.36
CA TYR A 208 17.32 -2.41 2.51
C TYR A 208 17.58 -3.09 1.15
N SER A 209 16.82 -2.73 0.11
CA SER A 209 17.04 -3.24 -1.24
C SER A 209 18.24 -2.62 -1.95
N MET A 210 18.64 -1.39 -1.59
CA MET A 210 19.81 -0.72 -2.15
C MET A 210 21.12 -1.30 -1.62
N SER A 211 21.19 -1.65 -0.34
CA SER A 211 22.39 -2.22 0.27
C SER A 211 22.79 -3.57 -0.34
N MET A 212 21.82 -4.44 -0.68
CA MET A 212 22.12 -5.72 -1.37
C MET A 212 22.68 -5.56 -2.79
N ARG A 213 22.56 -4.37 -3.40
CA ARG A 213 23.06 -4.09 -4.75
C ARG A 213 24.51 -3.59 -4.74
N ASN A 214 24.93 -2.93 -3.67
CA ASN A 214 26.32 -2.47 -3.50
C ASN A 214 27.26 -3.60 -3.08
N ASP A 215 26.74 -4.65 -2.42
CA ASP A 215 27.53 -5.82 -2.02
C ASP A 215 27.75 -6.84 -3.16
N MET A 216 27.13 -6.64 -4.34
CA MET A 216 27.34 -7.49 -5.53
C MET A 216 28.30 -6.90 -6.58
N ILE A 217 29.13 -5.92 -6.20
CA ILE A 217 30.27 -5.46 -7.01
C ILE A 217 31.55 -5.95 -6.33
N PHE A 218 31.94 -7.19 -6.62
CA PHE A 218 33.31 -7.70 -6.44
C PHE A 218 33.76 -8.40 -7.73
#